data_AF-A0A7N0V157-F1
#
_entry.id   AF-A0A7N0V157-F1
#
_cell.length_a   1.000
_cell.length_b   1.000
_cell.length_c   1.000
_cell.angle_alpha   90.00
_cell.angle_beta   90.00
_cell.angle_gamma   90.00
#
_symmetry.space_group_name_H-M   'P 1'
#
loop_
_entity.id
_entity.type
_entity.pdbx_description
1 polymer ?
#
loop_
_entity_poly.entity_id
_entity_poly.type
_entity_poly.pdbx_seq_one_letter_code
_entity_poly.pdbx_strand_id
1 'polypeptide(L)'
;MLSSVASVRTPAVNFSTASDSRCRMRFSSAEVVKCFRDANPPSPRVKLQRLVNEFKAREEPIERVKLLLDYSTRLPPMPESSKVPANRVRGCTAEVWLAARVDESGRMRFEADSDSVMARGFCGCLVWAMDGAAAAEVAAVRAEDLAEVSVGSVGGGVDSRVNTWTNVLFAMQKKSREVTVEKSDSRP
;
A
#
# COMPACT_ATOMS: atom_id res chain seq x y z
N MET A 1 10.40 60.67 1.22
CA MET A 1 10.44 59.64 0.16
C MET A 1 11.88 59.20 -0.03
N LEU A 2 12.29 58.09 0.59
CA LEU A 2 13.55 57.41 0.29
C LEU A 2 13.35 55.90 0.43
N SER A 3 14.07 55.19 -0.41
CA SER A 3 13.73 53.91 -1.02
C SER A 3 13.83 52.67 -0.13
N SER A 4 12.95 51.74 -0.46
CA SER A 4 13.04 50.29 -0.30
C SER A 4 14.41 49.73 -0.70
N VAL A 5 14.96 48.82 0.12
CA VAL A 5 15.38 47.44 -0.21
C VAL A 5 16.17 46.90 0.99
N ALA A 6 15.74 45.77 1.57
CA ALA A 6 16.65 44.81 2.19
C ALA A 6 15.99 43.43 2.40
N SER A 7 16.49 42.48 1.62
CA SER A 7 16.94 41.15 2.08
C SER A 7 15.92 40.09 2.49
N VAL A 8 15.76 39.13 1.58
CA VAL A 8 15.24 37.77 1.74
C VAL A 8 15.87 37.06 2.94
N ARG A 9 15.04 36.49 3.82
CA ARG A 9 15.42 35.39 4.71
C ARG A 9 14.25 34.40 4.85
N THR A 10 14.41 33.23 4.23
CA THR A 10 13.67 32.00 4.52
C THR A 10 13.97 31.53 5.95
N PRO A 11 12.97 31.13 6.77
CA PRO A 11 13.25 30.35 7.96
C PRO A 11 13.42 28.87 7.57
N ALA A 12 14.56 28.34 8.02
CA ALA A 12 14.99 26.95 7.90
C ALA A 12 13.96 25.97 8.51
N VAL A 13 13.66 24.91 7.76
CA VAL A 13 13.02 23.70 8.28
C VAL A 13 14.04 22.93 9.12
N ASN A 14 13.86 22.95 10.45
CA ASN A 14 14.65 22.16 11.39
C ASN A 14 14.24 20.68 11.32
N PHE A 15 15.13 19.84 10.81
CA PHE A 15 15.02 18.38 10.90
C PHE A 15 15.59 17.95 12.25
N SER A 16 14.73 17.73 13.24
CA SER A 16 15.14 17.13 14.52
C SER A 16 15.21 15.61 14.35
N THR A 17 16.43 15.10 14.29
CA THR A 17 16.76 13.69 14.46
C THR A 17 16.48 13.29 15.90
N ALA A 18 15.36 12.60 16.15
CA ALA A 18 15.09 11.97 17.44
C ALA A 18 14.79 10.48 17.22
N SER A 19 15.85 9.69 17.36
CA SER A 19 15.79 8.30 17.77
C SER A 19 15.23 8.25 19.19
N ASP A 20 14.00 7.77 19.39
CA ASP A 20 13.55 7.34 20.73
C ASP A 20 12.92 5.94 20.67
N SER A 21 13.67 5.00 21.22
CA SER A 21 13.39 3.59 21.40
C SER A 21 12.45 3.38 22.59
N ARG A 22 11.14 3.54 22.38
CA ARG A 22 10.07 2.99 23.25
C ARG A 22 8.85 2.60 22.41
N CYS A 23 8.93 1.44 21.76
CA CYS A 23 7.77 0.83 21.10
C CYS A 23 6.83 0.23 22.17
N ARG A 24 5.90 1.05 22.67
CA ARG A 24 4.73 0.58 23.43
C ARG A 24 3.56 0.55 22.46
N MET A 25 3.19 -0.65 22.00
CA MET A 25 2.20 -0.87 20.96
C MET A 25 0.81 -0.33 21.35
N ARG A 26 0.50 0.86 20.84
CA ARG A 26 -0.87 1.34 20.64
C ARG A 26 -0.88 2.02 19.27
N PHE A 27 -1.00 1.22 18.22
CA PHE A 27 -1.12 1.74 16.86
C PHE A 27 -2.48 2.43 16.72
N SER A 28 -2.48 3.76 16.83
CA SER A 28 -3.62 4.59 16.42
C SER A 28 -3.72 4.54 14.89
N SER A 29 -4.96 4.53 14.34
CA SER A 29 -5.21 4.56 12.90
C SER A 29 -4.50 5.75 12.19
N ALA A 30 -4.14 6.79 12.93
CA ALA A 30 -3.37 7.93 12.43
C ALA A 30 -1.87 7.65 12.18
N GLU A 31 -1.25 6.71 12.90
CA GLU A 31 0.19 6.42 12.76
C GLU A 31 0.50 5.51 11.57
N VAL A 32 -0.45 4.67 11.16
CA VAL A 32 -0.30 3.78 9.99
C VAL A 32 -0.22 4.59 8.68
N VAL A 33 -0.84 5.77 8.64
CA VAL A 33 -0.73 6.72 7.51
C VAL A 33 0.67 7.36 7.45
N LYS A 34 1.39 7.46 8.58
CA LYS A 34 2.71 8.11 8.63
C LYS A 34 3.82 7.28 7.97
N CYS A 35 3.71 5.95 7.98
CA CYS A 35 4.66 5.05 7.30
C CYS A 35 4.64 5.11 5.76
N PHE A 36 3.73 5.87 5.14
CA PHE A 36 3.69 6.03 3.69
C PHE A 36 4.84 6.90 3.12
N ARG A 37 5.62 7.59 3.97
CA ARG A 37 6.65 8.56 3.57
C ARG A 37 7.96 8.46 4.36
N ASP A 38 8.35 7.27 4.78
CA ASP A 38 9.69 7.08 5.33
C ASP A 38 10.73 7.20 4.21
N ALA A 39 11.83 7.92 4.45
CA ALA A 39 12.93 8.08 3.46
C ALA A 39 13.61 6.75 3.11
N ASN A 40 13.52 5.78 4.03
CA ASN A 40 13.94 4.39 3.83
C ASN A 40 12.84 3.46 4.38
N PRO A 41 11.77 3.18 3.61
CA PRO A 41 10.71 2.31 4.08
C PRO A 41 11.23 0.87 4.19
N PRO A 42 10.76 0.08 5.16
CA PRO A 42 11.09 -1.34 5.23
C PRO A 42 10.61 -2.06 3.97
N SER A 43 11.35 -3.11 3.58
CA SER A 43 11.00 -3.89 2.38
C SER A 43 9.58 -4.46 2.46
N PRO A 44 8.92 -4.69 1.31
CA PRO A 44 7.57 -5.26 1.28
C PRO A 44 7.41 -6.53 2.10
N ARG A 45 8.40 -7.41 2.07
CA ARG A 45 8.38 -8.67 2.83
C ARG A 45 8.30 -8.44 4.34
N VAL A 46 9.03 -7.47 4.88
CA VAL A 46 8.99 -7.12 6.31
C VAL A 46 7.62 -6.54 6.66
N LYS A 47 7.07 -5.67 5.81
CA LYS A 47 5.73 -5.11 6.01
C LYS A 47 4.66 -6.20 5.97
N LEU A 48 4.71 -7.11 5.00
CA LEU A 48 3.80 -8.25 4.91
C LEU A 48 3.88 -9.14 6.15
N GLN A 49 5.08 -9.44 6.67
CA GLN A 49 5.21 -10.22 7.90
C GLN A 49 4.54 -9.52 9.09
N ARG A 50 4.65 -8.19 9.20
CA ARG A 50 3.95 -7.43 10.24
C ARG A 50 2.44 -7.57 10.10
N LEU A 51 1.93 -7.43 8.88
CA LEU A 51 0.52 -7.60 8.58
C LEU A 51 0.04 -9.01 8.95
N VAL A 52 0.75 -10.05 8.53
CA VAL A 52 0.47 -11.44 8.92
C VAL A 52 0.41 -11.58 10.44
N ASN A 53 1.39 -11.04 11.16
CA ASN A 53 1.43 -11.10 12.62
C ASN A 53 0.24 -10.37 13.27
N GLU A 54 -0.17 -9.22 12.74
CA GLU A 54 -1.34 -8.47 13.21
C GLU A 54 -2.64 -9.27 13.04
N PHE A 55 -2.82 -9.94 11.90
CA PHE A 55 -3.97 -10.80 11.66
C PHE A 55 -3.94 -12.08 12.50
N LYS A 56 -2.76 -12.68 12.72
CA LYS A 56 -2.58 -13.85 13.59
C LYS A 56 -2.85 -13.54 15.06
N ALA A 57 -2.50 -12.33 15.51
CA ALA A 57 -2.74 -11.88 16.88
C ALA A 57 -4.23 -11.73 17.23
N ARG A 58 -5.13 -11.71 16.22
CA ARG A 58 -6.58 -11.73 16.44
C ARG A 58 -7.05 -13.17 16.50
N GLU A 59 -7.47 -13.63 17.67
CA GLU A 59 -7.95 -15.01 17.84
C GLU A 59 -9.33 -15.18 17.19
N GLU A 60 -10.20 -14.20 17.38
CA GLU A 60 -11.58 -14.19 16.90
C GLU A 60 -11.70 -13.89 15.39
N PRO A 61 -12.42 -14.72 14.60
CA PRO A 61 -12.61 -14.48 13.17
C PRO A 61 -13.21 -13.09 12.86
N ILE A 62 -14.14 -12.63 13.68
CA ILE A 62 -14.78 -11.32 13.50
C ILE A 62 -13.79 -10.17 13.67
N GLU A 63 -12.77 -10.33 14.52
CA GLU A 63 -11.73 -9.31 14.69
C GLU A 63 -10.79 -9.22 13.49
N ARG A 64 -10.49 -10.35 12.85
CA ARG A 64 -9.74 -10.37 11.59
C ARG A 64 -10.51 -9.64 10.49
N VAL A 65 -11.82 -9.86 10.40
CA VAL A 65 -12.67 -9.12 9.45
C VAL A 65 -12.68 -7.63 9.78
N LYS A 66 -12.83 -7.23 11.05
CA LYS A 66 -12.75 -5.82 11.46
C LYS A 66 -11.42 -5.17 11.08
N LEU A 67 -10.31 -5.87 11.30
CA LEU A 67 -8.98 -5.40 10.89
C LEU A 67 -8.89 -5.20 9.37
N LEU A 68 -9.40 -6.16 8.59
CA LEU A 68 -9.45 -6.03 7.13
C LEU A 68 -10.28 -4.82 6.69
N LEU A 69 -11.44 -4.60 7.31
CA LEU A 69 -12.30 -3.46 7.00
C LEU A 69 -11.63 -2.13 7.39
N ASP A 70 -10.85 -2.09 8.46
CA ASP A 70 -10.05 -0.92 8.83
C ASP A 70 -9.03 -0.58 7.71
N TYR A 71 -8.33 -1.58 7.15
CA TYR A 71 -7.49 -1.36 5.96
C TYR A 71 -8.27 -0.84 4.75
N SER A 72 -9.53 -1.23 4.58
CA SER A 72 -10.38 -0.66 3.53
C SER A 72 -10.57 0.84 3.76
N THR A 73 -10.89 1.27 4.98
CA THR A 73 -11.14 2.69 5.30
C THR A 73 -9.89 3.55 5.19
N ARG A 74 -8.70 2.97 5.42
CA ARG A 74 -7.41 3.66 5.32
C ARG A 74 -6.94 3.85 3.88
N LEU A 75 -7.44 3.04 2.94
CA LEU A 75 -7.10 3.18 1.53
C LEU A 75 -7.67 4.50 0.99
N PRO A 76 -6.86 5.41 0.42
CA PRO A 76 -7.37 6.63 -0.18
C PRO A 76 -8.36 6.32 -1.31
N PRO A 77 -9.41 7.12 -1.50
CA PRO A 77 -10.34 6.92 -2.61
C PRO A 77 -9.61 7.13 -3.94
N MET A 78 -9.85 6.22 -4.89
CA MET A 78 -9.36 6.35 -6.25
C MET A 78 -10.29 7.28 -7.04
N PRO A 79 -9.77 8.28 -7.77
CA PRO A 79 -10.62 9.16 -8.56
C PRO A 79 -11.29 8.39 -9.69
N GLU A 80 -12.53 8.76 -10.04
CA GLU A 80 -13.32 8.07 -11.07
C GLU A 80 -12.63 8.06 -12.44
N SER A 81 -11.87 9.11 -12.76
CA SER A 81 -11.06 9.18 -13.99
C SER A 81 -9.98 8.08 -14.07
N SER A 82 -9.58 7.51 -12.94
CA SER A 82 -8.60 6.42 -12.88
C SER A 82 -9.26 5.03 -12.91
N LYS A 83 -10.59 4.92 -12.73
CA LYS A 83 -11.33 3.65 -12.78
C LYS A 83 -11.62 3.18 -14.22
N VAL A 84 -10.59 3.23 -15.06
CA VAL A 84 -10.65 2.86 -16.48
C VAL A 84 -10.33 1.38 -16.71
N PRO A 85 -10.74 0.80 -17.86
CA PRO A 85 -10.44 -0.60 -18.19
C PRO A 85 -8.93 -0.96 -18.15
N ALA A 86 -8.04 0.00 -18.40
CA ALA A 86 -6.58 -0.21 -18.33
C ALA A 86 -6.05 -0.43 -16.89
N ASN A 87 -6.79 0.02 -15.88
CA ASN A 87 -6.46 -0.20 -14.47
C ASN A 87 -7.19 -1.42 -13.88
N ARG A 88 -7.93 -2.15 -14.70
CA ARG A 88 -8.74 -3.27 -14.25
C ARG A 88 -7.89 -4.48 -13.84
N VAL A 89 -8.12 -5.00 -12.64
CA VAL A 89 -7.57 -6.29 -12.21
C VAL A 89 -8.53 -7.40 -12.63
N ARG A 90 -8.05 -8.36 -13.43
CA ARG A 90 -8.85 -9.49 -13.92
C ARG A 90 -8.77 -10.68 -12.96
N GLY A 91 -9.78 -11.55 -13.02
CA GLY A 91 -9.83 -12.78 -12.22
C GLY A 91 -10.38 -12.62 -10.80
N CYS A 92 -10.74 -11.40 -10.39
CA CYS A 92 -11.48 -11.14 -9.16
C CYS A 92 -12.99 -11.27 -9.42
N THR A 93 -13.74 -11.87 -8.49
CA THR A 93 -15.21 -11.87 -8.52
C THR A 93 -15.75 -10.45 -8.35
N ALA A 94 -15.10 -9.68 -7.47
CA ALA A 94 -15.39 -8.27 -7.25
C ALA A 94 -14.68 -7.40 -8.30
N GLU A 95 -15.25 -6.23 -8.54
CA GLU A 95 -14.65 -5.24 -9.37
C GLU A 95 -13.45 -4.58 -8.66
N VAL A 96 -12.22 -4.77 -9.16
CA VAL A 96 -11.00 -4.14 -8.64
C VAL A 96 -10.29 -3.31 -9.71
N TRP A 97 -9.84 -2.12 -9.31
CA TRP A 97 -8.94 -1.26 -10.09
C TRP A 97 -7.65 -1.02 -9.33
N LEU A 98 -6.55 -0.94 -10.07
CA LEU A 98 -5.21 -0.71 -9.58
C LEU A 98 -4.44 0.16 -10.58
N ALA A 99 -3.97 1.31 -10.12
CA ALA A 99 -3.01 2.14 -10.83
C ALA A 99 -1.66 2.07 -10.11
N ALA A 100 -0.58 2.12 -10.89
CA ALA A 100 0.78 2.20 -10.39
C ALA A 100 1.53 3.29 -11.13
N ARG A 101 2.39 4.00 -10.41
CA ARG A 101 3.34 4.95 -10.99
C ARG A 101 4.67 4.86 -10.23
N VAL A 102 5.73 5.40 -10.81
CA VAL A 102 7.01 5.60 -10.13
C VAL A 102 7.14 7.08 -9.81
N ASP A 103 7.43 7.41 -8.56
CA ASP A 103 7.66 8.79 -8.16
C ASP A 103 9.04 9.31 -8.60
N GLU A 104 9.31 10.58 -8.28
CA GLU A 104 10.57 11.25 -8.59
C GLU A 104 11.77 10.58 -7.92
N SER A 105 11.56 9.92 -6.77
CA SER A 105 12.57 9.17 -6.03
C SER A 105 12.78 7.74 -6.55
N GLY A 106 12.08 7.35 -7.62
CA GLY A 106 12.18 6.00 -8.18
C GLY A 106 11.41 4.93 -7.41
N ARG A 107 10.50 5.31 -6.51
CA ARG A 107 9.71 4.38 -5.70
C ARG A 107 8.32 4.16 -6.30
N MET A 108 7.79 2.95 -6.12
CA MET A 108 6.44 2.61 -6.57
C MET A 108 5.39 3.31 -5.71
N ARG A 109 4.39 3.89 -6.38
CA ARG A 109 3.19 4.45 -5.76
C ARG A 109 1.97 3.72 -6.32
N PHE A 110 1.11 3.22 -5.45
CA PHE A 110 -0.08 2.46 -5.83
C PHE A 110 -1.37 3.17 -5.40
N GLU A 111 -2.37 3.12 -6.27
CA GLU A 111 -3.74 3.51 -5.98
C GLU A 111 -4.64 2.35 -6.36
N ALA A 112 -5.59 2.01 -5.50
CA ALA A 112 -6.50 0.91 -5.75
C ALA A 112 -7.88 1.21 -5.20
N ASP A 113 -8.90 0.61 -5.80
CA ASP A 113 -10.26 0.66 -5.28
C ASP A 113 -11.05 -0.58 -5.73
N SER A 114 -12.18 -0.82 -5.06
CA SER A 114 -13.07 -1.93 -5.40
C SER A 114 -14.52 -1.62 -5.04
N ASP A 115 -15.45 -2.20 -5.82
CA ASP A 115 -16.90 -2.16 -5.53
C ASP A 115 -17.28 -2.93 -4.24
N SER A 116 -16.46 -3.90 -3.83
CA SER A 116 -16.66 -4.68 -2.62
C SER A 116 -15.73 -4.18 -1.52
N VAL A 117 -16.29 -3.85 -0.36
CA VAL A 117 -15.53 -3.45 0.84
C VAL A 117 -14.47 -4.47 1.27
N MET A 118 -14.73 -5.77 1.11
CA MET A 118 -13.77 -6.83 1.47
C MET A 118 -12.56 -6.84 0.53
N ALA A 119 -12.81 -6.85 -0.78
CA ALA A 119 -11.79 -6.69 -1.81
C ALA A 119 -11.00 -5.37 -1.67
N ARG A 120 -11.67 -4.27 -1.31
CA ARG A 120 -11.03 -2.99 -0.99
C ARG A 120 -10.12 -3.09 0.24
N GLY A 121 -10.50 -3.85 1.26
CA GLY A 121 -9.65 -4.15 2.41
C GLY A 121 -8.37 -4.88 2.02
N PHE A 122 -8.50 -5.90 1.16
CA PHE A 122 -7.36 -6.64 0.62
C PHE A 122 -6.42 -5.75 -0.21
N CYS A 123 -6.99 -4.85 -1.04
CA CYS A 123 -6.22 -3.84 -1.74
C CYS A 123 -5.50 -2.90 -0.76
N GLY A 124 -6.18 -2.45 0.30
CA GLY A 124 -5.62 -1.59 1.34
C GLY A 124 -4.39 -2.19 2.01
N CYS A 125 -4.45 -3.46 2.37
CA CYS A 125 -3.33 -4.18 2.94
C CYS A 125 -2.13 -4.29 1.97
N LEU A 126 -2.37 -4.66 0.71
CA LEU A 126 -1.32 -4.80 -0.29
C LEU A 126 -0.70 -3.46 -0.65
N VAL A 127 -1.50 -2.41 -0.80
CA VAL A 127 -1.00 -1.04 -1.04
C VAL A 127 -0.14 -0.61 0.15
N TRP A 128 -0.57 -0.81 1.38
CA TRP A 128 0.23 -0.49 2.56
C TRP A 128 1.59 -1.23 2.60
N ALA A 129 1.60 -2.50 2.19
CA ALA A 129 2.81 -3.31 2.16
C ALA A 129 3.77 -2.93 1.00
N MET A 130 3.25 -2.57 -0.17
CA MET A 130 4.04 -2.38 -1.39
C MET A 130 4.41 -0.93 -1.68
N ASP A 131 3.62 0.03 -1.18
CA ASP A 131 3.84 1.44 -1.47
C ASP A 131 5.16 1.95 -0.89
N GLY A 132 5.89 2.70 -1.71
CA GLY A 132 7.23 3.21 -1.40
C GLY A 132 8.38 2.23 -1.67
N ALA A 133 8.10 0.99 -2.07
CA ALA A 133 9.14 0.01 -2.41
C ALA A 133 9.71 0.23 -3.83
N ALA A 134 10.90 -0.31 -4.09
CA ALA A 134 11.42 -0.38 -5.45
C ALA A 134 10.64 -1.42 -6.26
N ALA A 135 10.52 -1.21 -7.58
CA ALA A 135 9.83 -2.14 -8.47
C ALA A 135 10.38 -3.58 -8.39
N ALA A 136 11.69 -3.72 -8.22
CA ALA A 136 12.35 -5.01 -8.03
C ALA A 136 11.91 -5.72 -6.74
N GLU A 137 11.71 -4.98 -5.65
CA GLU A 137 11.24 -5.53 -4.38
C GLU A 137 9.79 -6.01 -4.48
N VAL A 138 8.92 -5.23 -5.14
CA VAL A 138 7.53 -5.63 -5.41
C VAL A 138 7.50 -6.91 -6.25
N ALA A 139 8.34 -6.99 -7.28
CA ALA A 139 8.45 -8.16 -8.15
C ALA A 139 8.99 -9.41 -7.44
N ALA A 140 9.73 -9.24 -6.33
CA ALA A 140 10.32 -10.33 -5.56
C ALA A 140 9.37 -10.94 -4.51
N VAL A 141 8.27 -10.25 -4.18
CA VAL A 141 7.25 -10.80 -3.27
C VAL A 141 6.60 -12.01 -3.90
N ARG A 142 6.39 -13.07 -3.12
CA ARG A 142 5.78 -14.29 -3.63
C ARG A 142 4.38 -14.48 -3.06
N ALA A 143 3.58 -15.32 -3.73
CA ALA A 143 2.25 -15.65 -3.25
C ALA A 143 2.29 -16.36 -1.88
N GLU A 144 3.36 -17.10 -1.58
CA GLU A 144 3.52 -17.77 -0.28
C GLU A 144 3.72 -16.79 0.87
N ASP A 145 4.26 -15.59 0.62
CA ASP A 145 4.38 -14.52 1.64
C ASP A 145 2.99 -14.02 2.09
N LEU A 146 1.93 -14.35 1.34
CA LEU A 146 0.55 -13.94 1.58
C LEU A 146 -0.32 -15.05 2.15
N ALA A 147 0.12 -16.31 2.03
CA ALA A 147 -0.66 -17.49 2.40
C ALA A 147 -1.06 -17.51 3.88
N GLU A 148 -0.30 -16.81 4.73
CA GLU A 148 -0.55 -16.77 6.17
C GLU A 148 -1.55 -15.69 6.60
N VAL A 149 -1.94 -14.76 5.71
CA VAL A 149 -3.01 -13.78 5.98
C VAL A 149 -4.37 -14.49 5.81
N SER A 150 -4.68 -15.35 6.77
CA SER A 150 -6.00 -15.98 6.86
C SER A 150 -6.96 -15.03 7.58
N VAL A 151 -7.67 -14.18 6.82
CA VAL A 151 -8.85 -13.51 7.37
C VAL A 151 -9.90 -14.58 7.54
N GLY A 152 -10.02 -15.09 8.78
CA GLY A 152 -10.66 -16.35 9.13
C GLY A 152 -11.87 -16.72 8.28
N SER A 153 -11.96 -18.01 7.96
CA SER A 153 -13.15 -18.65 7.39
C SER A 153 -14.38 -18.38 8.26
N VAL A 154 -15.05 -17.25 8.04
CA VAL A 154 -16.40 -17.02 8.58
C VAL A 154 -17.34 -17.87 7.73
N GLY A 155 -17.55 -19.10 8.16
CA GLY A 155 -18.34 -20.12 7.45
C GLY A 155 -17.51 -20.85 6.39
N GLY A 156 -17.44 -22.18 6.49
CA GLY A 156 -16.63 -23.06 5.63
C GLY A 156 -16.66 -22.70 4.15
N GLY A 157 -15.47 -22.45 3.59
CA GLY A 157 -15.29 -22.06 2.20
C GLY A 157 -14.02 -21.22 2.03
N VAL A 158 -12.87 -21.86 2.11
CA VAL A 158 -11.68 -21.38 1.38
C VAL A 158 -11.99 -21.61 -0.10
N ASP A 159 -11.77 -20.58 -0.94
CA ASP A 159 -11.27 -20.72 -2.33
C ASP A 159 -11.61 -19.53 -3.25
N SER A 160 -12.60 -18.68 -2.93
CA SER A 160 -12.91 -17.54 -3.83
C SER A 160 -12.23 -16.21 -3.46
N ARG A 161 -12.01 -15.96 -2.16
CA ARG A 161 -11.44 -14.69 -1.65
C ARG A 161 -9.92 -14.63 -1.63
N VAL A 162 -9.26 -15.79 -1.52
CA VAL A 162 -7.79 -15.94 -1.64
C VAL A 162 -7.33 -15.55 -3.06
N ASN A 163 -8.16 -15.81 -4.08
CA ASN A 163 -7.86 -15.44 -5.47
C ASN A 163 -7.77 -13.91 -5.65
N THR A 164 -8.64 -13.13 -5.00
CA THR A 164 -8.61 -11.66 -5.12
C THR A 164 -7.27 -11.09 -4.68
N TRP A 165 -6.77 -11.52 -3.52
CA TRP A 165 -5.51 -10.99 -2.99
C TRP A 165 -4.31 -11.35 -3.89
N THR A 166 -4.23 -12.60 -4.35
CA THR A 166 -3.16 -13.06 -5.24
C THR A 166 -3.23 -12.38 -6.61
N ASN A 167 -4.42 -12.18 -7.18
CA ASN A 167 -4.61 -11.48 -8.46
C ASN A 167 -4.19 -10.00 -8.36
N VAL A 168 -4.48 -9.34 -7.23
CA VAL A 168 -4.04 -7.96 -7.00
C VAL A 168 -2.52 -7.90 -6.86
N LEU A 169 -1.87 -8.85 -6.16
CA LEU A 169 -0.41 -8.93 -6.13
C LEU A 169 0.17 -9.06 -7.54
N PHE A 170 -0.33 -10.01 -8.34
CA PHE A 170 0.15 -10.21 -9.70
C PHE A 170 -0.07 -8.98 -10.58
N ALA A 171 -1.18 -8.28 -10.41
CA ALA A 171 -1.42 -7.01 -11.09
C ALA A 171 -0.42 -5.92 -10.65
N MET A 172 -0.10 -5.81 -9.36
CA MET A 172 0.94 -4.90 -8.86
C MET A 172 2.30 -5.22 -9.46
N GLN A 173 2.68 -6.50 -9.52
CA GLN A 173 3.94 -6.95 -10.10
C GLN A 173 4.02 -6.66 -11.59
N LYS A 174 2.95 -6.96 -12.33
CA LYS A 174 2.85 -6.66 -13.76
C LYS A 174 3.01 -5.16 -14.02
N LYS A 175 2.21 -4.32 -13.35
CA LYS A 175 2.29 -2.86 -13.52
C LYS A 175 3.63 -2.28 -13.07
N SER A 176 4.26 -2.85 -12.03
CA SER A 176 5.61 -2.41 -11.61
C SER A 176 6.64 -2.63 -12.71
N ARG A 177 6.54 -3.73 -13.49
CA ARG A 177 7.44 -3.98 -14.62
C ARG A 177 7.15 -3.03 -15.78
N GLU A 178 5.89 -2.82 -16.12
CA GLU A 178 5.46 -1.93 -17.21
C GLU A 178 5.97 -0.49 -16.98
N VAL A 179 5.75 0.07 -15.79
CA VAL A 179 6.15 1.45 -15.48
C VAL A 179 7.68 1.62 -15.46
N THR A 180 8.44 0.59 -15.09
CA THR A 180 9.91 0.65 -15.18
C THR A 180 10.44 0.64 -16.61
N VAL A 181 9.74 -0.04 -17.53
CA VAL A 181 10.12 -0.09 -18.95
C VAL A 181 9.82 1.25 -19.62
N GLU A 182 8.63 1.81 -19.40
CA GLU A 182 8.24 3.12 -19.97
C GLU A 182 9.19 4.25 -19.52
N LYS A 183 9.63 4.26 -18.26
CA LYS A 183 10.60 5.26 -17.75
C LYS A 183 12.00 5.14 -18.39
N SER A 184 12.36 3.96 -18.89
CA SER A 184 13.65 3.74 -19.56
C SER A 184 13.64 4.17 -21.03
N ASP A 185 12.49 4.09 -21.69
CA ASP A 185 12.31 4.44 -23.11
C ASP A 185 12.05 5.95 -23.31
N SER A 186 11.64 6.67 -22.26
CA SER A 186 11.37 8.11 -22.29
C SER A 186 12.59 9.00 -21.98
N ARG A 187 13.83 8.50 -22.11
CA ARG A 187 15.04 9.30 -21.84
C ARG A 187 15.60 9.84 -23.18
N PRO A 188 15.65 11.18 -23.39
CA PRO A 188 16.19 11.78 -24.61
C PRO A 188 17.70 11.57 -24.76
#